data_AF-A0A7C3J3A2-F1
#
_entry.id   AF-A0A7C3J3A2-F1
#
_cell.length_a   1.000
_cell.length_b   1.000
_cell.length_c   1.000
_cell.angle_alpha   90.00
_cell.angle_beta   90.00
_cell.angle_gamma   90.00
#
_symmetry.space_group_name_H-M   'P 1'
#
loop_
_entity.id
_entity.type
_entity.pdbx_description
1 polymer ?
#
loop_
_entity_poly.entity_id
_entity_poly.type
_entity_poly.pdbx_seq_one_letter_code
_entity_poly.pdbx_strand_id
1 'polypeptide(L)'
;MLCAGALQEANTVVSTLDAAREVLLLAVLVIAAYTDLAWGRVYNWATLPAIAAGLMLGYILGGIGSLAQTVPSAAAISGSGHPAKGFCLLDSVLGIALAGGVFGVFFLYGAFGAADVKLACAIGALKGWYFAVLAIGASALVGGVLALGVLIWKGQLRRGLRDSLAAVVRPGKFARGQEAGTPARLTVPYCFAISVGTLWVWLARAGVF
;
A
#
# COMPACT_ATOMS: atom_id res chain seq x y z
N MET A 1 0.67 30.59 -32.49
CA MET A 1 -0.61 29.90 -32.16
C MET A 1 -0.51 28.38 -32.23
N LEU A 2 0.19 27.77 -33.22
CA LEU A 2 0.36 26.30 -33.31
C LEU A 2 1.06 25.65 -32.10
N CYS A 3 2.11 26.26 -31.51
CA CYS A 3 2.76 25.70 -30.32
C CYS A 3 1.90 25.75 -29.05
N ALA A 4 1.01 26.74 -28.91
CA ALA A 4 0.16 26.86 -27.73
C ALA A 4 -0.93 25.77 -27.71
N GLY A 5 -1.48 25.41 -28.88
CA GLY A 5 -2.43 24.29 -29.01
C GLY A 5 -1.80 22.95 -28.65
N ALA A 6 -0.60 22.64 -29.17
CA ALA A 6 0.09 21.39 -28.86
C ALA A 6 0.48 21.26 -27.38
N LEU A 7 0.87 22.37 -26.74
CA LEU A 7 1.15 22.39 -25.29
C LEU A 7 -0.13 22.24 -24.45
N GLN A 8 -1.25 22.82 -24.90
CA GLN A 8 -2.56 22.64 -24.26
C GLN A 8 -2.99 21.16 -24.31
N GLU A 9 -2.86 20.53 -25.49
CA GLU A 9 -3.18 19.11 -25.68
C GLU A 9 -2.27 18.18 -24.86
N ALA A 10 -0.99 18.48 -24.76
CA ALA A 10 -0.07 17.72 -23.91
C ALA A 10 -0.46 17.81 -22.43
N ASN A 11 -0.82 19.01 -21.94
CA ASN A 11 -1.22 19.21 -20.55
C ASN A 11 -2.56 18.54 -20.21
N THR A 12 -3.52 18.50 -21.14
CA THR A 12 -4.79 17.79 -20.93
C THR A 12 -4.59 16.28 -20.93
N VAL A 13 -3.72 15.74 -21.79
CA VAL A 13 -3.37 14.31 -21.78
C VAL A 13 -2.67 13.90 -20.48
N VAL A 14 -1.70 14.68 -20.00
CA VAL A 14 -1.00 14.38 -18.75
C VAL A 14 -1.96 14.41 -17.55
N SER A 15 -2.80 15.44 -17.46
CA SER A 15 -3.78 15.56 -16.36
C SER A 15 -4.84 14.46 -16.36
N THR A 16 -5.28 14.00 -17.54
CA THR A 16 -6.22 12.86 -17.64
C THR A 16 -5.58 11.54 -17.25
N LEU A 17 -4.30 11.32 -17.58
CA LEU A 17 -3.55 10.13 -17.15
C LEU A 17 -3.32 10.11 -15.63
N ASP A 18 -2.99 11.26 -15.03
CA ASP A 18 -2.89 11.39 -13.58
C ASP A 18 -4.21 11.06 -12.90
N ALA A 19 -5.34 11.61 -13.39
CA ALA A 19 -6.67 11.30 -12.86
C ALA A 19 -7.03 9.81 -13.04
N ALA A 20 -6.71 9.22 -14.19
CA ALA A 20 -6.98 7.80 -14.47
C ALA A 20 -6.25 6.88 -13.47
N ARG A 21 -5.02 7.22 -13.09
CA ARG A 21 -4.23 6.49 -12.08
C ARG A 21 -4.86 6.56 -10.69
N GLU A 22 -5.40 7.70 -10.30
CA GLU A 22 -6.13 7.87 -9.03
C GLU A 22 -7.37 6.99 -8.99
N VAL A 23 -8.17 7.03 -10.06
CA VAL A 23 -9.38 6.21 -10.19
C VAL A 23 -9.01 4.73 -10.18
N LEU A 24 -7.95 4.33 -10.89
CA LEU A 24 -7.48 2.95 -10.92
C LEU A 24 -7.05 2.47 -9.52
N LEU A 25 -6.31 3.29 -8.76
CA LEU A 25 -5.94 2.96 -7.40
C LEU A 25 -7.18 2.77 -6.52
N LEU A 26 -8.13 3.72 -6.55
CA LEU A 26 -9.35 3.62 -5.75
C LEU A 26 -10.16 2.38 -6.13
N ALA A 27 -10.27 2.07 -7.42
CA ALA A 27 -10.91 0.85 -7.89
C ALA A 27 -10.22 -0.41 -7.34
N VAL A 28 -8.89 -0.47 -7.40
CA VAL A 28 -8.11 -1.60 -6.85
C VAL A 28 -8.30 -1.72 -5.34
N LEU A 29 -8.32 -0.61 -4.59
CA LEU A 29 -8.57 -0.62 -3.15
C LEU A 29 -9.97 -1.10 -2.81
N VAL A 30 -11.00 -0.66 -3.54
CA VAL A 30 -12.38 -1.10 -3.33
C VAL A 30 -12.53 -2.58 -3.67
N ILE A 31 -11.96 -3.03 -4.80
CA ILE A 31 -11.98 -4.44 -5.20
C ILE A 31 -11.22 -5.28 -4.17
N ALA A 32 -10.05 -4.84 -3.71
CA ALA A 32 -9.26 -5.56 -2.71
C ALA A 32 -9.99 -5.64 -1.36
N ALA A 33 -10.55 -4.53 -0.87
CA ALA A 33 -11.34 -4.52 0.36
C ALA A 33 -12.59 -5.41 0.26
N TYR A 34 -13.29 -5.36 -0.88
CA TYR A 34 -14.48 -6.19 -1.12
C TYR A 34 -14.13 -7.68 -1.22
N THR A 35 -13.09 -8.03 -1.99
CA THR A 35 -12.67 -9.43 -2.19
C THR A 35 -12.06 -10.04 -0.92
N ASP A 36 -11.36 -9.24 -0.12
CA ASP A 36 -10.84 -9.67 1.19
C ASP A 36 -12.00 -9.96 2.15
N LEU A 37 -13.04 -9.12 2.17
CA LEU A 37 -14.22 -9.32 3.02
C LEU A 37 -15.12 -10.47 2.54
N ALA A 38 -15.25 -10.66 1.22
CA ALA A 38 -16.11 -11.68 0.64
C ALA A 38 -15.48 -13.09 0.64
N TRP A 39 -14.17 -13.19 0.38
CA TRP A 39 -13.51 -14.48 0.13
C TRP A 39 -12.17 -14.66 0.84
N GLY A 40 -11.67 -13.67 1.58
CA GLY A 40 -10.41 -13.74 2.33
C GLY A 40 -9.18 -14.03 1.44
N ARG A 41 -9.27 -13.73 0.15
CA ARG A 41 -8.22 -13.94 -0.86
C ARG A 41 -8.24 -12.81 -1.89
N VAL A 42 -7.11 -12.14 -2.06
CA VAL A 42 -6.90 -11.22 -3.18
C VAL A 42 -6.42 -12.01 -4.40
N TYR A 43 -7.19 -11.95 -5.48
CA TYR A 43 -6.88 -12.67 -6.72
C TYR A 43 -5.77 -11.97 -7.51
N ASN A 44 -4.84 -12.77 -8.05
CA ASN A 44 -3.74 -12.29 -8.89
C ASN A 44 -4.25 -11.54 -10.13
N TRP A 45 -5.43 -11.90 -10.63
CA TRP A 45 -6.04 -11.27 -11.80
C TRP A 45 -6.40 -9.80 -11.61
N ALA A 46 -6.59 -9.30 -10.39
CA ALA A 46 -6.84 -7.88 -10.16
C ALA A 46 -5.55 -7.10 -9.86
N THR A 47 -4.59 -7.75 -9.20
CA THR A 47 -3.33 -7.11 -8.77
C THR A 47 -2.27 -7.07 -9.87
N LEU A 48 -2.17 -8.11 -10.70
CA LEU A 48 -1.25 -8.13 -11.85
C LEU A 48 -1.54 -7.03 -12.89
N PRO A 49 -2.79 -6.80 -13.35
CA PRO A 49 -3.07 -5.72 -14.28
C PRO A 49 -2.85 -4.35 -13.64
N ALA A 50 -3.08 -4.21 -12.32
CA ALA A 50 -2.78 -2.98 -11.61
C ALA A 50 -1.28 -2.68 -11.56
N ILE A 51 -0.44 -3.70 -11.31
CA ILE A 51 1.02 -3.58 -11.37
C ILE A 51 1.48 -3.23 -12.80
N ALA A 52 0.97 -3.95 -13.80
CA ALA A 52 1.30 -3.71 -15.20
C ALA A 52 0.88 -2.30 -15.65
N ALA A 53 -0.31 -1.85 -15.27
CA ALA A 53 -0.80 -0.50 -15.54
C ALA A 53 0.05 0.56 -14.84
N GLY A 54 0.48 0.33 -13.60
CA GLY A 54 1.39 1.24 -12.89
C GLY A 54 2.73 1.39 -13.58
N LEU A 55 3.35 0.29 -14.02
CA LEU A 55 4.59 0.33 -14.81
C LEU A 55 4.39 1.02 -16.16
N MET A 56 3.30 0.71 -16.86
CA MET A 56 3.00 1.29 -18.17
C MET A 56 2.75 2.81 -18.04
N LEU A 57 1.97 3.24 -17.06
CA LEU A 57 1.74 4.66 -16.78
C LEU A 57 3.03 5.37 -16.36
N GLY A 58 3.88 4.73 -15.55
CA GLY A 58 5.20 5.27 -15.17
C GLY A 58 6.11 5.48 -16.37
N TYR A 59 6.10 4.56 -17.34
CA TYR A 59 6.83 4.71 -18.59
C TYR A 59 6.27 5.84 -19.45
N ILE A 60 4.95 5.95 -19.59
CA ILE A 60 4.30 6.95 -20.45
C ILE A 60 4.46 8.36 -19.88
N LEU A 61 4.35 8.53 -18.56
CA LEU A 61 4.39 9.84 -17.90
C LEU A 61 5.81 10.40 -17.76
N GLY A 62 6.78 9.57 -17.38
CA GLY A 62 8.11 10.02 -17.01
C GLY A 62 9.26 9.25 -17.67
N GLY A 63 8.96 8.31 -18.56
CA GLY A 63 9.96 7.44 -19.18
C GLY A 63 10.67 6.56 -18.14
N ILE A 64 11.95 6.29 -18.38
CA ILE A 64 12.81 5.52 -17.46
C ILE A 64 12.99 6.30 -16.14
N GLY A 65 13.05 7.63 -16.20
CA GLY A 65 13.31 8.48 -15.05
C GLY A 65 14.76 8.47 -14.59
N SER A 66 15.10 9.39 -13.69
CA SER A 66 16.40 9.54 -13.04
C SER A 66 16.24 9.50 -11.53
N LEU A 67 17.26 9.05 -10.78
CA LEU A 67 17.26 9.05 -9.30
C LEU A 67 16.92 10.43 -8.70
N ALA A 68 17.34 11.52 -9.36
CA ALA A 68 17.01 12.88 -8.90
C ALA A 68 15.50 13.22 -9.03
N GLN A 69 14.77 12.52 -9.91
CA GLN A 69 13.32 12.69 -10.09
C GLN A 69 12.52 11.89 -9.05
N THR A 70 13.07 10.77 -8.56
CA THR A 70 12.43 9.93 -7.54
C THR A 70 12.52 10.53 -6.13
N VAL A 71 13.42 11.51 -5.91
CA VAL A 71 13.53 12.21 -4.62
C VAL A 71 12.29 13.08 -4.41
N PRO A 72 11.55 12.92 -3.30
CA PRO A 72 10.35 13.69 -3.06
C PRO A 72 10.77 15.15 -2.89
N SER A 73 10.19 16.04 -3.69
CA SER A 73 10.39 17.48 -3.46
C SER A 73 9.87 17.88 -2.08
N ALA A 74 10.38 18.95 -1.49
CA ALA A 74 9.91 19.46 -0.20
C ALA A 74 8.36 19.65 -0.17
N ALA A 75 7.76 20.01 -1.31
CA ALA A 75 6.31 20.08 -1.48
C ALA A 75 5.61 18.71 -1.34
N ALA A 76 6.22 17.63 -1.84
CA ALA A 76 5.69 16.28 -1.68
C ALA A 76 5.72 15.81 -0.21
N ILE A 77 6.69 16.32 0.57
CA ILE A 77 6.83 16.07 2.01
C ILE A 77 5.79 16.89 2.80
N SER A 78 5.55 18.14 2.43
CA SER A 78 4.57 19.03 3.06
C SER A 78 3.09 18.70 2.76
N GLY A 79 2.81 17.63 2.02
CA GLY A 79 1.46 17.08 1.90
C GLY A 79 0.55 17.75 0.85
N SER A 80 0.97 18.83 0.21
CA SER A 80 0.23 19.38 -0.92
C SER A 80 0.43 18.52 -2.18
N GLY A 81 -0.69 18.23 -2.83
CA GLY A 81 -0.85 17.15 -3.79
C GLY A 81 0.04 17.20 -5.02
N HIS A 82 0.15 16.01 -5.61
CA HIS A 82 0.74 15.65 -6.89
C HIS A 82 2.24 15.97 -7.05
N PRO A 83 3.09 14.96 -7.33
CA PRO A 83 4.47 15.24 -7.68
C PRO A 83 4.47 16.06 -8.97
N ALA A 84 4.66 17.38 -8.86
CA ALA A 84 4.83 18.29 -10.01
C ALA A 84 6.08 17.96 -10.86
N LYS A 85 6.86 16.95 -10.46
CA LYS A 85 7.86 16.28 -11.27
C LYS A 85 7.31 14.90 -11.63
N GLY A 86 7.06 14.69 -12.92
CA GLY A 86 6.31 13.55 -13.46
C GLY A 86 6.71 12.21 -12.86
N PHE A 87 5.70 11.40 -12.55
CA PHE A 87 5.85 10.02 -12.14
C PHE A 87 6.62 9.23 -13.21
N CYS A 88 7.66 8.50 -12.81
CA CYS A 88 8.51 7.78 -13.73
C CYS A 88 8.55 6.27 -13.44
N LEU A 89 9.01 5.48 -14.41
CA LEU A 89 9.07 4.02 -14.27
C LEU A 89 9.95 3.60 -13.09
N LEU A 90 11.03 4.33 -12.81
CA LEU A 90 11.86 4.11 -11.63
C LEU A 90 11.05 4.21 -10.32
N ASP A 91 10.09 5.13 -10.21
CA ASP A 91 9.24 5.24 -9.01
C ASP A 91 8.36 3.99 -8.82
N SER A 92 7.75 3.48 -9.90
CA SER A 92 6.98 2.25 -9.88
C SER A 92 7.82 1.05 -9.47
N VAL A 93 9.02 0.92 -10.05
CA VAL A 93 9.93 -0.20 -9.76
C VAL A 93 10.42 -0.13 -8.32
N LEU A 94 10.83 1.04 -7.84
CA LEU A 94 11.22 1.24 -6.44
C LEU A 94 10.05 1.00 -5.49
N GLY A 95 8.84 1.41 -5.89
CA GLY A 95 7.62 1.17 -5.11
C GLY A 95 7.29 -0.31 -4.99
N ILE A 96 7.36 -1.07 -6.08
CA ILE A 96 7.21 -2.53 -6.06
C ILE A 96 8.31 -3.18 -5.22
N ALA A 97 9.55 -2.76 -5.38
CA ALA A 97 10.69 -3.33 -4.67
C ALA A 97 10.61 -3.08 -3.16
N LEU A 98 10.25 -1.86 -2.74
CA LEU A 98 10.13 -1.51 -1.32
C LEU A 98 8.88 -2.12 -0.70
N ALA A 99 7.72 -1.98 -1.33
CA ALA A 99 6.48 -2.54 -0.81
C ALA A 99 6.53 -4.07 -0.79
N GLY A 100 6.92 -4.67 -1.91
CA GLY A 100 7.11 -6.10 -2.04
C GLY A 100 8.26 -6.65 -1.19
N GLY A 101 9.33 -5.89 -0.99
CA GLY A 101 10.44 -6.25 -0.13
C GLY A 101 10.03 -6.27 1.34
N VAL A 102 9.42 -5.20 1.84
CA VAL A 102 8.96 -5.10 3.24
C VAL A 102 7.92 -6.19 3.52
N PHE A 103 6.85 -6.25 2.73
CA PHE A 103 5.81 -7.26 2.92
C PHE A 103 6.29 -8.68 2.60
N GLY A 104 7.18 -8.84 1.64
CA GLY A 104 7.78 -10.12 1.26
C GLY A 104 8.64 -10.71 2.37
N VAL A 105 9.42 -9.89 3.08
CA VAL A 105 10.18 -10.32 4.26
C VAL A 105 9.22 -10.83 5.33
N PHE A 106 8.15 -10.09 5.63
CA PHE A 106 7.13 -10.54 6.58
C PHE A 106 6.37 -11.79 6.11
N PHE A 107 6.16 -11.96 4.80
CA PHE A 107 5.58 -13.17 4.21
C PHE A 107 6.49 -14.39 4.42
N LEU A 108 7.81 -14.24 4.27
CA LEU A 108 8.76 -15.33 4.55
C LEU A 108 8.77 -15.76 6.01
N TYR A 109 8.54 -14.83 6.94
CA TYR A 109 8.34 -15.12 8.37
C TYR A 109 6.93 -15.65 8.70
N GLY A 110 6.07 -15.85 7.71
CA GLY A 110 4.71 -16.38 7.89
C GLY A 110 3.72 -15.40 8.53
N ALA A 111 4.06 -14.11 8.62
CA ALA A 111 3.23 -13.09 9.27
C ALA A 111 2.08 -12.56 8.38
N PHE A 112 2.27 -12.53 7.06
CA PHE A 112 1.28 -12.06 6.08
C PHE A 112 0.96 -13.09 5.01
N GLY A 113 -0.18 -12.93 4.34
CA GLY A 113 -0.53 -13.74 3.18
C GLY A 113 0.11 -13.21 1.88
N ALA A 114 0.28 -14.07 0.89
CA ALA A 114 0.75 -13.67 -0.44
C ALA A 114 -0.19 -12.68 -1.14
N ALA A 115 -1.43 -12.56 -0.67
CA ALA A 115 -2.43 -11.58 -1.09
C ALA A 115 -2.01 -10.15 -0.73
N ASP A 116 -1.58 -9.93 0.52
CA ASP A 116 -1.22 -8.62 1.07
C ASP A 116 0.02 -8.05 0.37
N VAL A 117 1.02 -8.90 0.10
CA VAL A 117 2.24 -8.52 -0.64
C VAL A 117 1.89 -8.02 -2.04
N LYS A 118 0.98 -8.69 -2.76
CA LYS A 118 0.60 -8.31 -4.12
C LYS A 118 -0.16 -6.99 -4.16
N LEU A 119 -1.05 -6.76 -3.20
CA LEU A 119 -1.75 -5.49 -3.07
C LEU A 119 -0.76 -4.36 -2.80
N ALA A 120 0.18 -4.56 -1.88
CA ALA A 120 1.22 -3.58 -1.58
C ALA A 120 2.12 -3.30 -2.80
N CYS A 121 2.49 -4.33 -3.57
CA CYS A 121 3.20 -4.15 -4.84
C CYS A 121 2.38 -3.36 -5.85
N ALA A 122 1.07 -3.61 -5.97
CA ALA A 122 0.19 -2.85 -6.86
C ALA A 122 0.10 -1.37 -6.46
N ILE A 123 -0.03 -1.08 -5.17
CA ILE A 123 -0.03 0.29 -4.64
C ILE A 123 1.33 0.96 -4.95
N GLY A 124 2.44 0.26 -4.72
CA GLY A 124 3.79 0.76 -5.03
C GLY A 124 4.02 0.98 -6.52
N ALA A 125 3.49 0.11 -7.38
CA ALA A 125 3.58 0.25 -8.83
C ALA A 125 2.79 1.46 -9.33
N LEU A 126 1.63 1.75 -8.74
CA LEU A 126 0.74 2.82 -9.16
C LEU A 126 1.13 4.19 -8.59
N LYS A 127 1.58 4.25 -7.34
CA LYS A 127 1.84 5.54 -6.66
C LYS A 127 3.31 5.83 -6.39
N GLY A 128 4.18 4.86 -6.61
CA GLY A 128 5.61 4.97 -6.35
C GLY A 128 5.97 4.70 -4.90
N TRP A 129 7.28 4.71 -4.65
CA TRP A 129 7.85 4.29 -3.36
C TRP A 129 7.47 5.17 -2.17
N TYR A 130 7.45 6.50 -2.34
CA TYR A 130 7.21 7.43 -1.23
C TYR A 130 5.80 7.24 -0.65
N PHE A 131 4.80 7.16 -1.53
CA PHE A 131 3.42 6.89 -1.13
C PHE A 131 3.26 5.47 -0.57
N ALA A 132 3.94 4.48 -1.13
CA ALA A 132 3.88 3.10 -0.63
C ALA A 132 4.40 2.99 0.82
N VAL A 133 5.49 3.68 1.16
CA VAL A 133 6.03 3.70 2.53
C VAL A 133 5.05 4.36 3.50
N LEU A 134 4.44 5.48 3.11
CA LEU A 134 3.41 6.14 3.91
C LEU A 134 2.17 5.24 4.09
N ALA A 135 1.73 4.58 3.01
CA ALA A 135 0.63 3.64 3.05
C ALA A 135 0.93 2.47 4.01
N ILE A 136 2.12 1.86 3.92
CA ILE A 136 2.58 0.82 4.85
C ILE A 136 2.48 1.30 6.31
N GLY A 137 3.01 2.50 6.59
CA GLY A 137 2.95 3.10 7.93
C GLY A 137 1.52 3.32 8.42
N ALA A 138 0.65 3.91 7.59
CA ALA A 138 -0.74 4.15 7.92
C ALA A 138 -1.51 2.83 8.12
N SER A 139 -1.27 1.82 7.28
CA SER A 139 -1.87 0.50 7.38
C SER A 139 -1.41 -0.24 8.63
N ALA A 140 -0.16 -0.08 9.05
CA ALA A 140 0.34 -0.60 10.32
C ALA A 140 -0.37 0.04 11.51
N LEU A 141 -0.63 1.36 11.47
CA LEU A 141 -1.41 2.06 12.51
C LEU A 141 -2.86 1.55 12.55
N VAL A 142 -3.54 1.49 11.40
CA VAL A 142 -4.92 0.98 11.30
C VAL A 142 -5.00 -0.46 11.78
N GLY A 143 -4.08 -1.32 11.33
CA GLY A 143 -3.98 -2.71 11.78
C GLY A 143 -3.72 -2.83 13.28
N GLY A 144 -2.87 -1.96 13.84
CA GLY A 144 -2.62 -1.87 15.28
C GLY A 144 -3.87 -1.49 16.07
N VAL A 145 -4.64 -0.50 15.60
CA VAL A 145 -5.92 -0.11 16.23
C VAL A 145 -6.93 -1.25 16.18
N LEU A 146 -7.05 -1.96 15.05
CA LEU A 146 -7.93 -3.13 14.93
C LEU A 146 -7.51 -4.25 15.89
N ALA A 147 -6.21 -4.54 15.99
CA ALA A 147 -5.69 -5.55 16.91
C ALA A 147 -5.97 -5.19 18.38
N LEU A 148 -5.78 -3.92 18.76
CA LEU A 148 -6.12 -3.43 20.10
C LEU A 148 -7.62 -3.55 20.37
N GLY A 149 -8.48 -3.16 19.41
CA GLY A 149 -9.93 -3.28 19.55
C GLY A 149 -10.39 -4.71 19.81
N VAL A 150 -9.86 -5.67 19.05
CA VAL A 150 -10.14 -7.10 19.24
C VAL A 150 -9.64 -7.59 20.61
N LEU A 151 -8.45 -7.16 21.03
CA LEU A 151 -7.86 -7.59 22.30
C LEU A 151 -8.61 -7.06 23.52
N ILE A 152 -9.12 -5.82 23.43
CA ILE A 152 -10.02 -5.21 24.44
C ILE A 152 -11.32 -5.98 24.50
N TRP A 153 -11.95 -6.27 23.35
CA TRP A 153 -13.22 -7.00 23.31
C TRP A 153 -13.12 -8.38 23.98
N LYS A 154 -12.01 -9.08 23.76
CA LYS A 154 -11.78 -10.40 24.37
C LYS A 154 -11.34 -10.35 25.84
N GLY A 155 -11.11 -9.18 26.42
CA GLY A 155 -10.64 -9.03 27.80
C GLY A 155 -9.24 -9.62 28.06
N GLN A 156 -8.46 -9.90 27.01
CA GLN A 156 -7.17 -10.60 27.09
C GLN A 156 -5.95 -9.66 27.09
N LEU A 157 -6.16 -8.34 27.17
CA LEU A 157 -5.12 -7.31 27.10
C LEU A 157 -3.94 -7.58 28.03
N ARG A 158 -4.22 -7.96 29.28
CA ARG A 158 -3.19 -8.27 30.30
C ARG A 158 -2.40 -9.54 30.01
N ARG A 159 -3.02 -10.54 29.37
CA ARG A 159 -2.34 -11.79 28.97
C ARG A 159 -1.45 -11.52 27.75
N GLY A 160 -1.99 -10.85 26.72
CA GLY A 160 -1.22 -10.47 25.53
C GLY A 160 -0.01 -9.58 25.82
N LEU A 161 -0.15 -8.60 26.74
CA LEU A 161 0.97 -7.75 27.15
C LEU A 161 2.04 -8.53 27.93
N ARG A 162 1.63 -9.43 28.84
CA ARG A 162 2.57 -10.28 29.59
C ARG A 162 3.32 -11.23 28.66
N ASP A 163 2.62 -11.81 27.68
CA ASP A 163 3.20 -12.74 26.72
C ASP A 163 4.14 -12.01 25.74
N SER A 164 3.77 -10.80 25.30
CA SER A 164 4.64 -9.95 24.46
C SER A 164 5.89 -9.52 25.23
N LEU A 165 5.76 -9.09 26.49
CA LEU A 165 6.89 -8.71 27.34
C LEU A 165 7.80 -9.91 27.66
N ALA A 166 7.22 -11.09 27.90
CA ALA A 166 7.97 -12.32 28.10
C ALA A 166 8.73 -12.75 26.82
N ALA A 167 8.17 -12.47 25.64
CA ALA A 167 8.80 -12.77 24.36
C ALA A 167 9.97 -11.82 24.04
N VAL A 168 9.91 -10.55 24.47
CA VAL A 168 11.04 -9.60 24.38
C VAL A 168 12.18 -9.99 25.32
N VAL A 169 11.86 -10.49 26.52
CA VAL A 169 12.86 -10.89 27.54
C VAL A 169 13.47 -12.27 27.24
N ARG A 170 12.77 -13.15 26.50
CA ARG A 170 13.26 -14.47 26.07
C ARG A 170 13.05 -14.64 24.57
N PRO A 171 13.97 -14.15 23.72
CA PRO A 171 13.78 -14.11 22.26
C PRO A 171 13.70 -15.49 21.57
N GLY A 172 13.77 -16.60 22.29
CA GLY A 172 13.83 -17.95 21.72
C GLY A 172 12.49 -18.61 21.34
N LYS A 173 11.32 -17.95 21.49
CA LYS A 173 10.00 -18.58 21.25
C LYS A 173 9.06 -17.82 20.32
N PHE A 174 9.55 -16.92 19.47
CA PHE A 174 8.73 -16.31 18.42
C PHE A 174 8.34 -17.29 17.28
N ALA A 175 8.87 -18.52 17.27
CA ALA A 175 8.72 -19.45 16.16
C ALA A 175 7.65 -20.55 16.33
N ARG A 176 6.82 -20.57 17.39
CA ARG A 176 5.90 -21.71 17.60
C ARG A 176 4.62 -21.36 18.33
N GLY A 177 3.82 -20.47 17.74
CA GLY A 177 2.54 -20.01 18.30
C GLY A 177 1.31 -20.26 17.42
N GLN A 178 1.42 -21.02 16.33
CA GLN A 178 0.30 -21.17 15.40
C GLN A 178 0.17 -22.57 14.78
N GLU A 179 0.35 -23.62 15.61
CA GLU A 179 -0.20 -24.95 15.31
C GLU A 179 -0.78 -25.56 16.59
N ALA A 180 -2.07 -25.36 16.83
CA ALA A 180 -2.89 -26.21 17.70
C ALA A 180 -4.35 -26.03 17.28
N GLY A 181 -5.02 -27.14 16.98
CA GLY A 181 -6.25 -27.16 16.18
C GLY A 181 -7.47 -26.45 16.77
N THR A 182 -8.30 -25.97 15.83
CA THR A 182 -9.77 -25.80 15.91
C THR A 182 -10.30 -24.62 16.74
N PRO A 183 -11.38 -23.94 16.30
CA PRO A 183 -11.67 -23.26 15.03
C PRO A 183 -11.81 -21.73 15.25
N ALA A 184 -12.13 -20.98 14.20
CA ALA A 184 -12.17 -19.51 14.12
C ALA A 184 -10.80 -18.84 14.09
N ARG A 185 -10.14 -19.02 12.93
CA ARG A 185 -9.24 -18.05 12.31
C ARG A 185 -9.87 -16.66 12.45
N LEU A 186 -9.52 -15.90 13.49
CA LEU A 186 -9.71 -14.44 13.49
C LEU A 186 -8.73 -13.90 12.46
N THR A 187 -9.11 -14.08 11.20
CA THR A 187 -8.51 -13.41 10.05
C THR A 187 -8.91 -11.97 10.23
N VAL A 188 -8.08 -11.18 10.92
CA VAL A 188 -8.21 -9.72 10.76
C VAL A 188 -7.96 -9.49 9.27
N PRO A 189 -8.93 -8.92 8.53
CA PRO A 189 -8.76 -8.68 7.10
C PRO A 189 -7.65 -7.64 6.92
N TYR A 190 -6.43 -8.11 6.76
CA TYR A 190 -5.24 -7.26 6.73
C TYR A 190 -5.22 -6.43 5.44
N CYS A 191 -5.75 -6.96 4.35
CA CYS A 191 -6.01 -6.21 3.13
C CYS A 191 -7.03 -5.08 3.34
N PHE A 192 -8.03 -5.25 4.20
CA PHE A 192 -8.89 -4.14 4.62
C PHE A 192 -8.09 -3.05 5.36
N ALA A 193 -7.20 -3.41 6.28
CA ALA A 193 -6.32 -2.44 6.95
C ALA A 193 -5.37 -1.73 5.96
N ILE A 194 -4.84 -2.47 4.98
CA ILE A 194 -4.04 -1.89 3.88
C ILE A 194 -4.89 -0.87 3.11
N SER A 195 -6.10 -1.25 2.73
CA SER A 195 -6.97 -0.42 1.90
C SER A 195 -7.41 0.85 2.63
N VAL A 196 -7.79 0.74 3.91
CA VAL A 196 -8.15 1.90 4.74
C VAL A 196 -6.95 2.80 5.00
N GLY A 197 -5.78 2.24 5.33
CA GLY A 197 -4.56 3.03 5.52
C GLY A 197 -4.13 3.76 4.24
N THR A 198 -4.26 3.09 3.09
CA THR A 198 -3.95 3.70 1.79
C THR A 198 -4.96 4.79 1.44
N LEU A 199 -6.25 4.58 1.72
CA LEU A 199 -7.30 5.57 1.52
C LEU A 199 -7.10 6.78 2.44
N TRP A 200 -6.68 6.58 3.69
CA TRP A 200 -6.32 7.66 4.60
C TRP A 200 -5.20 8.52 3.99
N VAL A 201 -4.08 7.90 3.60
CA VAL A 201 -2.95 8.63 3.03
C VAL A 201 -3.37 9.35 1.75
N TRP A 202 -4.22 8.73 0.93
CA TRP A 202 -4.78 9.36 -0.26
C TRP A 202 -5.61 10.61 0.09
N LEU A 203 -6.53 10.52 1.06
CA LEU A 203 -7.36 11.63 1.50
C LEU A 203 -6.54 12.78 2.10
N ALA A 204 -5.55 12.46 2.93
CA ALA A 204 -4.63 13.44 3.50
C ALA A 204 -3.85 14.20 2.41
N ARG A 205 -3.52 13.52 1.31
CA ARG A 205 -2.82 14.14 0.17
C ARG A 205 -3.74 14.83 -0.84
N ALA A 206 -5.03 14.50 -0.83
CA ALA A 206 -6.05 15.19 -1.60
C ALA A 206 -6.45 16.55 -0.98
N GLY A 207 -5.91 16.91 0.20
CA GLY A 207 -6.21 18.16 0.89
C GLY A 207 -7.59 18.19 1.51
N VAL A 208 -8.18 17.01 1.78
CA VAL A 208 -9.50 16.90 2.42
C VAL A 208 -9.40 17.15 3.93
N PHE A 209 -8.20 17.12 4.50
CA PHE A 209 -7.91 17.31 5.93
C PHE A 209 -6.61 18.10 6.13
#